data_AF-A0A7S0CD33-F1
#
_entry.id   AF-A0A7S0CD33-F1
#
_cell.length_a   1.000
_cell.length_b   1.000
_cell.length_c   1.000
_cell.angle_alpha   90.00
_cell.angle_beta   90.00
_cell.angle_gamma   90.00
#
_symmetry.space_group_name_H-M   'P 1'
#
loop_
_entity.id
_entity.type
_entity.pdbx_description
1 polymer ?
#
loop_
_entity_poly.entity_id
_entity_poly.type
_entity_poly.pdbx_seq_one_letter_code
_entity_poly.pdbx_strand_id
1 'polypeptide(L)'
;RRCHVSYPRPWKIMRHHRILKLVLNVLFIAELKCNAWTIDISQQSPSFICGPFRSKPSKASFRQLYPMLTTLTMTELRIENVNRFNKSMGDEGSESSEPQLAESDVSSLDDESQTSLDDSLSSVQKVLPTVLSSDQERQLNWRFAGLTLWLEVEEFDQDIGNAIQYSAKIHGLQPIPRTHTTAIYGMDHLSVKEAISKLHEFIKQCPMWPMFDEPVGVIQDICFDGVNGEVMSMAWAELTLATNPAHEDALDTLYNLFYPEESSRPTRGPWKPHTSIVYDNPENTTMSLLSVMECIMKYPTILSKKRRVEAISLWDTNGTMQEWKCLERVNFNAQAQT
;
A
#
# COMPACT_ATOMS: atom_id res chain seq x y z
N ARG A 1 -43.84 -45.96 -8.24
CA ARG A 1 -43.44 -44.67 -8.85
C ARG A 1 -43.01 -43.74 -7.71
N ARG A 2 -41.70 -43.58 -7.45
CA ARG A 2 -41.18 -42.66 -6.42
C ARG A 2 -40.77 -41.35 -7.09
N CYS A 3 -41.31 -40.23 -6.62
CA CYS A 3 -40.91 -38.89 -7.04
C CYS A 3 -39.69 -38.45 -6.22
N HIS A 4 -38.65 -37.97 -6.91
CA HIS A 4 -37.52 -37.26 -6.30
C HIS A 4 -37.81 -35.76 -6.33
N VAL A 5 -37.71 -35.10 -5.17
CA VAL A 5 -37.69 -33.63 -5.03
C VAL A 5 -36.23 -33.22 -4.84
N SER A 6 -35.74 -32.32 -5.70
CA SER A 6 -34.38 -31.76 -5.62
C SER A 6 -34.37 -30.43 -4.87
N TYR A 7 -33.51 -30.29 -3.86
CA TYR A 7 -33.22 -29.00 -3.21
C TYR A 7 -32.06 -28.27 -3.91
N PRO A 8 -32.09 -26.92 -4.01
CA PRO A 8 -31.02 -26.15 -4.64
C PRO A 8 -29.78 -26.03 -3.74
N ARG A 9 -28.58 -26.04 -4.36
CA ARG A 9 -27.27 -26.06 -3.69
C ARG A 9 -26.87 -24.70 -3.04
N PRO A 10 -26.01 -24.69 -1.99
CA PRO A 10 -25.84 -23.56 -1.04
C PRO A 10 -24.94 -22.39 -1.51
N TRP A 11 -24.43 -22.41 -2.73
CA TRP A 11 -23.30 -21.57 -3.14
C TRP A 11 -23.66 -20.10 -3.36
N LYS A 12 -24.95 -19.79 -3.60
CA LYS A 12 -25.43 -18.41 -3.78
C LYS A 12 -25.54 -17.63 -2.46
N ILE A 13 -25.64 -18.31 -1.31
CA ILE A 13 -25.86 -17.66 -0.01
C ILE A 13 -24.54 -17.11 0.57
N MET A 14 -23.40 -17.77 0.33
CA MET A 14 -22.11 -17.32 0.86
C MET A 14 -21.56 -16.06 0.18
N ARG A 15 -21.90 -15.82 -1.10
CA ARG A 15 -21.43 -14.64 -1.86
C ARG A 15 -22.11 -13.35 -1.37
N HIS A 16 -23.40 -13.43 -1.05
CA HIS A 16 -24.15 -12.29 -0.51
C HIS A 16 -23.69 -11.92 0.90
N HIS A 17 -23.28 -12.89 1.71
CA HIS A 17 -22.84 -12.63 3.08
C HIS A 17 -21.50 -11.87 3.17
N ARG A 18 -20.58 -12.09 2.23
CA ARG A 18 -19.30 -11.36 2.17
C ARG A 18 -19.46 -9.92 1.64
N ILE A 19 -20.32 -9.73 0.64
CA ILE A 19 -20.65 -8.39 0.11
C ILE A 19 -21.40 -7.58 1.16
N LEU A 20 -22.36 -8.18 1.87
CA LEU A 20 -23.10 -7.51 2.94
C LEU A 20 -22.19 -7.07 4.09
N LYS A 21 -21.18 -7.87 4.45
CA LYS A 21 -20.16 -7.48 5.45
C LYS A 21 -19.31 -6.30 5.00
N LEU A 22 -18.94 -6.24 3.72
CA LEU A 22 -18.16 -5.12 3.18
C LEU A 22 -19.00 -3.83 3.14
N VAL A 23 -20.26 -3.92 2.71
CA VAL A 23 -21.20 -2.77 2.69
C VAL A 23 -21.47 -2.25 4.10
N LEU A 24 -21.68 -3.13 5.08
CA LEU A 24 -21.85 -2.74 6.48
C LEU A 24 -20.60 -2.07 7.06
N ASN A 25 -19.39 -2.48 6.66
CA ASN A 25 -18.16 -1.83 7.07
C ASN A 25 -18.02 -0.41 6.49
N VAL A 26 -18.40 -0.20 5.23
CA VAL A 26 -18.39 1.12 4.60
C VAL A 26 -19.40 2.06 5.25
N LEU A 27 -20.61 1.56 5.55
CA LEU A 27 -21.65 2.33 6.24
C LEU A 27 -21.24 2.69 7.68
N PHE A 28 -20.59 1.77 8.40
CA PHE A 28 -20.10 2.03 9.75
C PHE A 28 -18.97 3.09 9.79
N ILE A 29 -18.09 3.09 8.78
CA ILE A 29 -17.05 4.14 8.63
C ILE A 29 -17.70 5.50 8.33
N ALA A 30 -18.75 5.54 7.49
CA ALA A 30 -19.49 6.76 7.21
C ALA A 30 -20.22 7.30 8.46
N GLU A 31 -20.81 6.41 9.26
CA GLU A 31 -21.51 6.76 10.51
C GLU A 31 -20.56 7.28 11.60
N LEU A 32 -19.35 6.71 11.71
CA LEU A 32 -18.30 7.23 12.61
C LEU A 32 -17.80 8.62 12.17
N LYS A 33 -17.72 8.89 10.86
CA LYS A 33 -17.37 10.22 10.33
C LYS A 33 -18.47 11.26 10.57
N CYS A 34 -19.75 10.87 10.48
CA CYS A 34 -20.88 11.76 10.79
C CYS A 34 -21.00 12.07 12.29
N ASN A 35 -20.70 11.12 13.17
CA ASN A 35 -20.81 11.31 14.63
C ASN A 35 -19.58 11.95 15.28
N ALA A 36 -18.46 12.09 14.56
CA ALA A 36 -17.25 12.77 15.06
C ALA A 36 -17.39 14.30 15.16
N TRP A 37 -18.53 14.89 14.76
CA TRP A 37 -18.78 16.34 14.78
C TRP A 37 -19.72 16.81 15.90
N THR A 38 -20.13 15.95 16.84
CA THR A 38 -21.00 16.41 17.94
C THR A 38 -20.92 15.51 19.17
N ILE A 39 -19.89 15.67 20.00
CA ILE A 39 -19.99 15.30 21.43
C ILE A 39 -19.23 16.32 22.28
N ASP A 40 -20.00 17.28 22.81
CA ASP A 40 -19.69 17.99 24.05
C ASP A 40 -20.13 17.08 25.21
N ILE A 41 -19.22 16.77 26.14
CA ILE A 41 -19.49 15.88 27.27
C ILE A 41 -19.88 16.74 28.47
N SER A 42 -21.17 16.90 28.70
CA SER A 42 -21.69 17.14 30.04
C SER A 42 -22.95 16.31 30.33
N GLN A 43 -22.79 15.47 31.36
CA GLN A 43 -23.79 14.88 32.27
C GLN A 43 -25.21 14.58 31.75
N GLN A 44 -25.58 13.30 31.71
CA GLN A 44 -26.56 12.66 32.61
C GLN A 44 -26.93 11.24 32.12
N SER A 45 -27.03 10.31 33.06
CA SER A 45 -27.66 8.99 32.86
C SER A 45 -29.20 9.16 32.81
N PRO A 46 -29.94 8.29 32.10
CA PRO A 46 -30.46 7.12 32.80
C PRO A 46 -30.60 5.82 31.97
N SER A 47 -30.65 4.74 32.75
CA SER A 47 -31.03 3.36 32.49
C SER A 47 -32.01 3.07 31.34
N PHE A 48 -31.68 2.07 30.50
CA PHE A 48 -32.66 1.29 29.74
C PHE A 48 -32.42 -0.22 29.81
N ILE A 49 -33.55 -0.92 29.79
CA ILE A 49 -33.82 -2.31 30.14
C ILE A 49 -33.43 -3.27 29.01
N CYS A 50 -32.91 -4.45 29.37
CA CYS A 50 -32.54 -5.54 28.46
C CYS A 50 -33.74 -6.17 27.71
N GLY A 51 -33.56 -6.43 26.42
CA GLY A 51 -34.25 -7.47 25.64
C GLY A 51 -33.22 -8.37 24.94
N PRO A 52 -33.45 -9.70 24.79
CA PRO A 52 -32.38 -10.64 24.45
C PRO A 52 -32.24 -10.84 22.94
N PHE A 53 -31.15 -10.38 22.35
CA PHE A 53 -30.64 -10.91 21.08
C PHE A 53 -29.35 -11.68 21.33
N ARG A 54 -29.47 -13.01 21.44
CA ARG A 54 -28.33 -13.93 21.47
C ARG A 54 -27.85 -14.22 20.06
N SER A 55 -26.81 -13.53 19.64
CA SER A 55 -25.78 -14.14 18.79
C SER A 55 -24.45 -13.45 19.10
N LYS A 56 -23.60 -14.10 19.89
CA LYS A 56 -22.22 -13.64 20.13
C LYS A 56 -21.46 -13.71 18.81
N PRO A 57 -20.94 -12.61 18.24
CA PRO A 57 -19.99 -12.72 17.16
C PRO A 57 -18.69 -13.33 17.72
N SER A 58 -18.10 -14.27 16.97
CA SER A 58 -16.86 -14.93 17.38
C SER A 58 -15.74 -13.90 17.50
N LYS A 59 -15.04 -13.90 18.65
CA LYS A 59 -13.86 -13.06 18.94
C LYS A 59 -12.74 -13.14 17.88
N ALA A 60 -12.80 -14.10 16.96
CA ALA A 60 -11.85 -14.27 15.86
C ALA A 60 -11.93 -13.15 14.80
N SER A 61 -13.08 -12.52 14.56
CA SER A 61 -13.23 -11.53 13.47
C SER A 61 -12.78 -10.11 13.85
N PHE A 62 -12.71 -9.78 15.13
CA PHE A 62 -12.29 -8.45 15.60
C PHE A 62 -10.76 -8.27 15.60
N ARG A 63 -9.99 -9.37 15.72
CA ARG A 63 -8.52 -9.33 15.74
C ARG A 63 -7.88 -9.04 14.38
N GLN A 64 -8.58 -9.28 13.27
CA GLN A 64 -8.06 -8.97 11.92
C GLN A 64 -8.34 -7.53 11.46
N LEU A 65 -9.34 -6.85 12.03
CA LEU A 65 -9.79 -5.53 11.55
C LEU A 65 -9.16 -4.34 12.29
N TYR A 66 -8.75 -4.54 13.54
CA TYR A 66 -8.14 -3.49 14.35
C TYR A 66 -6.81 -2.96 13.78
N PRO A 67 -5.90 -3.79 13.21
CA PRO A 67 -4.67 -3.30 12.59
C PRO A 67 -4.95 -2.40 11.37
N MET A 68 -5.87 -2.81 10.49
CA MET A 68 -6.21 -2.05 9.26
C MET A 68 -6.78 -0.66 9.56
N LEU A 69 -7.69 -0.55 10.52
CA LEU A 69 -8.30 0.73 10.91
C LEU A 69 -7.29 1.68 11.57
N THR A 70 -6.36 1.15 12.36
CA THR A 70 -5.31 1.95 13.02
C THR A 70 -4.30 2.47 12.00
N THR A 71 -3.95 1.67 10.98
CA THR A 71 -3.04 2.07 9.90
C THR A 71 -3.61 3.20 9.05
N LEU A 72 -4.89 3.10 8.66
CA LEU A 72 -5.59 4.14 7.88
C LEU A 72 -5.52 5.53 8.55
N THR A 73 -5.82 5.60 9.85
CA THR A 73 -5.81 6.88 10.59
C THR A 73 -4.41 7.45 10.80
N MET A 74 -3.40 6.59 10.97
CA MET A 74 -2.03 7.04 11.24
C MET A 74 -1.35 7.58 9.98
N THR A 75 -1.60 6.98 8.81
CA THR A 75 -1.07 7.46 7.53
C THR A 75 -1.64 8.84 7.16
N GLU A 76 -2.95 9.04 7.30
CA GLU A 76 -3.59 10.33 7.00
C GLU A 76 -3.05 11.46 7.92
N LEU A 77 -2.90 11.18 9.23
CA LEU A 77 -2.32 12.14 10.18
C LEU A 77 -0.83 12.45 9.88
N ARG A 78 -0.06 11.47 9.40
CA ARG A 78 1.35 11.67 9.04
C ARG A 78 1.48 12.56 7.79
N ILE A 79 0.65 12.32 6.77
CA ILE A 79 0.61 13.14 5.54
C ILE A 79 0.23 14.59 5.89
N GLU A 80 -0.78 14.79 6.75
CA GLU A 80 -1.20 16.12 7.16
C GLU A 80 -0.10 16.87 7.95
N ASN A 81 0.60 16.18 8.86
CA ASN A 81 1.70 16.77 9.62
C ASN A 81 2.89 17.16 8.75
N VAL A 82 3.24 16.36 7.75
CA VAL A 82 4.32 16.70 6.81
C VAL A 82 3.94 17.89 5.93
N ASN A 83 2.69 17.94 5.44
CA ASN A 83 2.20 19.08 4.67
C ASN A 83 2.23 20.39 5.49
N ARG A 84 1.93 20.32 6.80
CA ARG A 84 2.07 21.48 7.71
C ARG A 84 3.52 21.89 7.91
N PHE A 85 4.44 20.93 8.07
CA PHE A 85 5.88 21.20 8.25
C PHE A 85 6.51 21.86 7.00
N ASN A 86 6.17 21.35 5.81
CA ASN A 86 6.65 21.93 4.55
C ASN A 86 6.06 23.33 4.31
N LYS A 87 4.82 23.58 4.74
CA LYS A 87 4.21 24.92 4.69
C LYS A 87 4.88 25.90 5.65
N SER A 88 5.37 25.46 6.81
CA SER A 88 6.08 26.33 7.76
C SER A 88 7.52 26.68 7.36
N MET A 89 8.16 25.87 6.51
CA MET A 89 9.51 26.15 6.00
C MET A 89 9.52 27.08 4.78
N GLY A 90 8.37 27.39 4.20
CA GLY A 90 8.25 28.20 2.97
C GLY A 90 8.10 29.71 3.18
N ASP A 91 8.09 30.21 4.42
CA ASP A 91 7.66 31.60 4.72
C ASP A 91 8.66 32.45 5.51
N GLU A 92 9.94 32.07 5.55
CA GLU A 92 11.00 32.93 6.09
C GLU A 92 11.90 33.49 4.98
N GLY A 93 11.56 34.69 4.50
CA GLY A 93 12.52 35.52 3.77
C GLY A 93 11.95 36.56 2.80
N SER A 94 11.36 37.65 3.31
CA SER A 94 11.41 38.98 2.66
C SER A 94 10.87 40.08 3.59
N GLU A 95 11.69 40.55 4.53
CA GLU A 95 11.50 41.86 5.15
C GLU A 95 11.95 42.96 4.18
N SER A 96 11.04 43.81 3.70
CA SER A 96 11.34 45.22 3.47
C SER A 96 10.08 46.09 3.32
N SER A 97 10.11 47.21 4.04
CA SER A 97 9.41 48.51 3.84
C SER A 97 7.94 48.69 4.26
N GLU A 98 7.83 49.32 5.45
CA GLU A 98 7.01 50.48 5.85
C GLU A 98 5.47 50.52 5.74
N PRO A 99 4.79 51.14 6.75
CA PRO A 99 3.34 51.18 6.83
C PRO A 99 2.76 52.48 6.24
N GLN A 100 1.63 52.37 5.52
CA GLN A 100 0.76 53.50 5.23
C GLN A 100 -0.58 53.37 5.96
N LEU A 101 -0.93 54.45 6.64
CA LEU A 101 -2.25 54.79 7.20
C LEU A 101 -3.25 55.11 6.08
N ALA A 102 -4.50 54.65 6.24
CA ALA A 102 -5.72 55.48 6.34
C ALA A 102 -7.00 54.68 6.00
N GLU A 103 -7.99 54.77 6.91
CA GLU A 103 -9.44 54.99 6.73
C GLU A 103 -10.21 54.11 5.70
N SER A 104 -11.42 53.60 5.92
CA SER A 104 -12.61 54.18 6.56
C SER A 104 -13.73 53.12 6.76
N ASP A 105 -14.72 53.50 7.56
CA ASP A 105 -16.02 52.86 7.83
C ASP A 105 -16.86 52.54 6.59
N VAL A 106 -17.66 51.45 6.62
CA VAL A 106 -19.13 51.53 6.42
C VAL A 106 -19.89 50.25 6.84
N SER A 107 -20.88 50.46 7.71
CA SER A 107 -22.28 49.97 7.68
C SER A 107 -22.62 48.47 7.61
N SER A 108 -23.29 48.06 8.68
CA SER A 108 -24.47 47.17 8.75
C SER A 108 -25.28 47.00 7.47
N LEU A 109 -25.79 45.79 7.25
CA LEU A 109 -27.20 45.52 6.94
C LEU A 109 -27.51 44.05 7.22
N ASP A 110 -28.54 43.86 8.05
CA ASP A 110 -29.29 42.62 8.22
C ASP A 110 -29.91 42.20 6.87
N ASP A 111 -29.93 40.91 6.57
CA ASP A 111 -31.11 40.35 5.88
C ASP A 111 -31.23 38.84 6.12
N GLU A 112 -32.34 38.50 6.76
CA GLU A 112 -32.85 37.14 6.91
C GLU A 112 -33.29 36.63 5.54
N SER A 113 -32.73 35.51 5.08
CA SER A 113 -33.41 34.71 4.06
C SER A 113 -33.25 33.22 4.34
N GLN A 114 -34.40 32.62 4.60
CA GLN A 114 -34.65 31.21 4.77
C GLN A 114 -34.19 30.45 3.52
N THR A 115 -33.22 29.55 3.66
CA THR A 115 -32.88 28.59 2.61
C THR A 115 -33.47 27.23 2.97
N SER A 116 -34.38 26.80 2.12
CA SER A 116 -34.99 25.47 2.08
C SER A 116 -33.94 24.39 1.83
N LEU A 117 -33.76 23.50 2.80
CA LEU A 117 -32.95 22.28 2.70
C LEU A 117 -33.78 21.17 2.05
N ASP A 118 -33.90 21.15 0.73
CA ASP A 118 -34.42 19.97 0.00
C ASP A 118 -34.15 20.14 -1.51
N ASP A 119 -32.91 19.86 -2.00
CA ASP A 119 -32.69 19.34 -3.38
C ASP A 119 -31.22 18.99 -3.78
N SER A 120 -30.29 18.67 -2.86
CA SER A 120 -28.85 18.53 -3.20
C SER A 120 -28.25 17.13 -3.08
N LEU A 121 -28.86 16.10 -3.70
CA LEU A 121 -28.24 14.78 -3.85
C LEU A 121 -28.20 14.23 -5.29
N SER A 122 -28.62 14.99 -6.31
CA SER A 122 -28.59 14.54 -7.71
C SER A 122 -27.32 14.90 -8.49
N SER A 123 -26.42 15.70 -7.91
CA SER A 123 -25.24 16.26 -8.61
C SER A 123 -23.90 15.74 -8.10
N VAL A 124 -23.81 14.47 -7.69
CA VAL A 124 -22.52 13.77 -7.66
C VAL A 124 -22.17 13.44 -9.12
N GLN A 125 -21.78 14.46 -9.88
CA GLN A 125 -21.10 14.29 -11.15
C GLN A 125 -19.89 13.41 -10.87
N LYS A 126 -19.93 12.21 -11.44
CA LYS A 126 -18.82 11.28 -11.50
C LYS A 126 -17.71 12.03 -12.25
N VAL A 127 -16.86 12.75 -11.52
CA VAL A 127 -15.65 13.38 -12.06
C VAL A 127 -14.78 12.21 -12.51
N LEU A 128 -14.99 11.77 -13.75
CA LEU A 128 -14.06 10.85 -14.37
C LEU A 128 -12.74 11.61 -14.46
N PRO A 129 -11.63 11.06 -13.93
CA PRO A 129 -10.35 11.69 -14.07
C PRO A 129 -10.11 11.94 -15.56
N THR A 130 -9.95 13.22 -15.92
CA THR A 130 -9.51 13.63 -17.24
C THR A 130 -8.25 12.84 -17.53
N VAL A 131 -8.32 11.92 -18.49
CA VAL A 131 -7.19 11.10 -18.91
C VAL A 131 -6.15 12.08 -19.46
N LEU A 132 -5.12 12.37 -18.66
CA LEU A 132 -3.99 13.18 -19.07
C LEU A 132 -3.41 12.56 -20.36
N SER A 133 -3.14 13.41 -21.35
CA SER A 133 -2.50 13.00 -22.60
C SER A 133 -1.25 12.17 -22.30
N SER A 134 -1.09 11.05 -23.01
CA SER A 134 -0.12 9.97 -22.79
C SER A 134 1.36 10.33 -22.74
N ASP A 135 1.72 11.60 -22.92
CA ASP A 135 3.08 11.95 -23.32
C ASP A 135 3.96 12.45 -22.17
N GLN A 136 3.45 12.48 -20.94
CA GLN A 136 4.24 12.83 -19.76
C GLN A 136 3.85 11.96 -18.55
N GLU A 137 4.16 10.66 -18.60
CA GLU A 137 4.26 9.88 -17.36
C GLU A 137 5.25 10.60 -16.43
N ARG A 138 4.82 10.89 -15.20
CA ARG A 138 5.68 11.60 -14.25
C ARG A 138 6.85 10.69 -13.90
N GLN A 139 8.06 11.18 -14.15
CA GLN A 139 9.28 10.48 -13.79
C GLN A 139 9.54 10.63 -12.29
N LEU A 140 10.10 9.58 -11.71
CA LEU A 140 10.57 9.59 -10.33
C LEU A 140 11.82 10.46 -10.24
N ASN A 141 11.89 11.36 -9.28
CA ASN A 141 12.98 12.32 -9.13
C ASN A 141 14.23 11.71 -8.49
N TRP A 142 14.09 10.56 -7.83
CA TRP A 142 15.18 9.91 -7.13
C TRP A 142 15.89 8.87 -8.02
N ARG A 143 17.15 8.61 -7.67
CA ARG A 143 17.99 7.62 -8.35
C ARG A 143 18.34 6.52 -7.37
N PHE A 144 18.13 5.29 -7.80
CA PHE A 144 18.53 4.12 -7.04
C PHE A 144 20.01 3.83 -7.33
N ALA A 145 20.65 3.08 -6.42
CA ALA A 145 22.06 2.74 -6.53
C ALA A 145 22.29 1.26 -6.22
N GLY A 146 23.32 0.69 -6.85
CA GLY A 146 23.77 -0.66 -6.62
C GLY A 146 22.93 -1.75 -7.30
N LEU A 147 23.37 -2.98 -7.07
CA LEU A 147 22.69 -4.19 -7.51
C LEU A 147 21.63 -4.60 -6.47
N THR A 148 20.52 -5.16 -6.94
CA THR A 148 19.39 -5.56 -6.10
C THR A 148 18.94 -6.98 -6.45
N LEU A 149 18.55 -7.77 -5.44
CA LEU A 149 17.94 -9.09 -5.61
C LEU A 149 16.44 -9.00 -5.39
N TRP A 150 15.69 -9.44 -6.40
CA TRP A 150 14.24 -9.45 -6.42
C TRP A 150 13.72 -10.88 -6.41
N LEU A 151 12.78 -11.16 -5.50
CA LEU A 151 11.97 -12.37 -5.49
C LEU A 151 10.73 -12.12 -6.34
N GLU A 152 10.54 -12.93 -7.38
CA GLU A 152 9.38 -12.87 -8.26
C GLU A 152 8.32 -13.84 -7.76
N VAL A 153 7.24 -13.29 -7.20
CA VAL A 153 6.11 -14.08 -6.69
C VAL A 153 5.20 -14.55 -7.83
N GLU A 154 4.59 -15.72 -7.66
CA GLU A 154 3.59 -16.29 -8.57
C GLU A 154 2.45 -15.30 -8.79
N GLU A 155 2.08 -15.10 -10.06
CA GLU A 155 0.94 -14.28 -10.46
C GLU A 155 -0.21 -15.17 -10.96
N PHE A 156 -1.43 -14.88 -10.50
CA PHE A 156 -2.63 -15.58 -10.97
C PHE A 156 -3.31 -14.71 -12.01
N ASP A 157 -3.32 -15.15 -13.27
CA ASP A 157 -3.86 -14.38 -14.40
C ASP A 157 -3.24 -12.97 -14.52
N GLN A 158 -1.93 -12.86 -14.22
CA GLN A 158 -1.18 -11.61 -14.18
C GLN A 158 -1.79 -10.56 -13.24
N ASP A 159 -2.40 -11.00 -12.14
CA ASP A 159 -3.15 -10.13 -11.24
C ASP A 159 -2.31 -8.96 -10.70
N ILE A 160 -1.11 -9.23 -10.19
CA ILE A 160 -0.25 -8.18 -9.62
C ILE A 160 0.29 -7.27 -10.73
N GLY A 161 0.80 -7.83 -11.83
CA GLY A 161 1.27 -7.05 -12.97
C GLY A 161 0.18 -6.14 -13.53
N ASN A 162 -1.04 -6.65 -13.66
CA ASN A 162 -2.19 -5.86 -14.09
C ASN A 162 -2.57 -4.76 -13.07
N ALA A 163 -2.46 -5.03 -11.77
CA ALA A 163 -2.68 -4.02 -10.74
C ALA A 163 -1.62 -2.89 -10.80
N ILE A 164 -0.35 -3.23 -11.00
CA ILE A 164 0.75 -2.27 -11.19
C ILE A 164 0.46 -1.37 -12.40
N GLN A 165 0.17 -1.98 -13.56
CA GLN A 165 -0.12 -1.26 -14.80
C GLN A 165 -1.35 -0.36 -14.67
N TYR A 166 -2.41 -0.87 -14.04
CA TYR A 166 -3.63 -0.12 -13.83
C TYR A 166 -3.42 1.06 -12.86
N SER A 167 -2.72 0.84 -11.75
CA SER A 167 -2.39 1.87 -10.76
C SER A 167 -1.54 2.98 -11.39
N ALA A 168 -0.47 2.61 -12.10
CA ALA A 168 0.38 3.55 -12.82
C ALA A 168 -0.43 4.43 -13.80
N LYS A 169 -1.31 3.81 -14.58
CA LYS A 169 -2.17 4.52 -15.53
C LYS A 169 -3.13 5.52 -14.88
N ILE A 170 -3.82 5.14 -13.80
CA ILE A 170 -4.80 6.05 -13.18
C ILE A 170 -4.15 7.21 -12.43
N HIS A 171 -2.89 7.06 -12.02
CA HIS A 171 -2.13 8.07 -11.29
C HIS A 171 -1.16 8.87 -12.16
N GLY A 172 -1.08 8.56 -13.47
CA GLY A 172 -0.16 9.21 -14.41
C GLY A 172 1.32 8.97 -14.08
N LEU A 173 1.65 7.74 -13.68
CA LEU A 173 2.95 7.31 -13.19
C LEU A 173 3.56 6.27 -14.11
N GLN A 174 4.88 6.13 -14.00
CA GLN A 174 5.58 5.04 -14.67
C GLN A 174 5.27 3.70 -13.96
N PRO A 175 4.96 2.62 -14.70
CA PRO A 175 4.76 1.31 -14.09
C PRO A 175 6.08 0.70 -13.63
N ILE A 176 6.03 -0.02 -12.50
CA ILE A 176 7.14 -0.85 -12.03
C ILE A 176 7.41 -1.93 -13.09
N PRO A 177 8.67 -2.12 -13.55
CA PRO A 177 8.96 -2.95 -14.71
C PRO A 177 8.69 -4.44 -14.48
N ARG A 178 8.75 -4.90 -13.23
CA ARG A 178 8.52 -6.29 -12.84
C ARG A 178 7.94 -6.37 -11.45
N THR A 179 6.93 -7.22 -11.25
CA THR A 179 6.45 -7.60 -9.92
C THR A 179 7.58 -8.22 -9.12
N HIS A 180 7.87 -7.69 -7.93
CA HIS A 180 8.95 -8.19 -7.10
C HIS A 180 8.72 -7.94 -5.61
N THR A 181 9.41 -8.74 -4.80
CA THR A 181 9.70 -8.47 -3.40
C THR A 181 11.20 -8.38 -3.22
N THR A 182 11.69 -7.26 -2.69
CA THR A 182 13.12 -7.04 -2.53
C THR A 182 13.68 -7.90 -1.39
N ALA A 183 14.66 -8.75 -1.71
CA ALA A 183 15.39 -9.55 -0.72
C ALA A 183 16.65 -8.83 -0.24
N ILE A 184 17.43 -8.27 -1.17
CA ILE A 184 18.63 -7.47 -0.88
C ILE A 184 18.61 -6.25 -1.79
N TYR A 185 18.86 -5.06 -1.22
CA TYR A 185 18.93 -3.80 -1.94
C TYR A 185 20.33 -3.17 -1.80
N GLY A 186 20.77 -2.47 -2.85
CA GLY A 186 21.89 -1.54 -2.75
C GLY A 186 23.27 -2.19 -2.62
N MET A 187 23.50 -3.33 -3.28
CA MET A 187 24.83 -3.96 -3.29
C MET A 187 25.77 -3.19 -4.22
N ASP A 188 26.69 -2.42 -3.65
CA ASP A 188 27.73 -1.66 -4.36
C ASP A 188 29.13 -2.27 -4.24
N HIS A 189 29.30 -3.23 -3.32
CA HIS A 189 30.56 -3.91 -3.02
C HIS A 189 30.89 -5.11 -3.93
N LEU A 190 29.98 -5.48 -4.84
CA LEU A 190 30.15 -6.64 -5.74
C LEU A 190 30.16 -6.20 -7.20
N SER A 191 31.03 -6.82 -7.99
CA SER A 191 30.89 -6.77 -9.44
C SER A 191 29.67 -7.59 -9.90
N VAL A 192 29.12 -7.26 -11.08
CA VAL A 192 28.01 -8.01 -11.69
C VAL A 192 28.33 -9.50 -11.80
N LYS A 193 29.55 -9.85 -12.22
CA LYS A 193 29.98 -11.25 -12.39
C LYS A 193 30.00 -12.01 -11.06
N GLU A 194 30.48 -11.39 -9.99
CA GLU A 194 30.49 -11.99 -8.65
C GLU A 194 29.07 -12.17 -8.12
N ALA A 195 28.20 -11.17 -8.29
CA ALA A 195 26.81 -11.25 -7.88
C ALA A 195 26.05 -12.37 -8.61
N ILE A 196 26.26 -12.54 -9.92
CA ILE A 196 25.69 -13.66 -10.70
C ILE A 196 26.21 -15.00 -10.18
N SER A 197 27.53 -15.13 -9.96
CA SER A 197 28.12 -16.36 -9.43
C SER A 197 27.54 -16.73 -8.06
N LYS A 198 27.36 -15.74 -7.18
CA LYS A 198 26.74 -15.93 -5.86
C LYS A 198 25.26 -16.29 -5.99
N LEU A 199 24.52 -15.68 -6.91
CA LEU A 199 23.12 -16.04 -7.14
C LEU A 199 22.96 -17.51 -7.52
N HIS A 200 23.79 -18.02 -8.43
CA HIS A 200 23.77 -19.45 -8.79
C HIS A 200 24.18 -20.36 -7.64
N GLU A 201 25.13 -19.94 -6.82
CA GLU A 201 25.54 -20.70 -5.63
C GLU A 201 24.41 -20.75 -4.58
N PHE A 202 23.70 -19.64 -4.37
CA PHE A 202 22.52 -19.59 -3.51
C PHE A 202 21.47 -20.61 -3.96
N ILE A 203 21.19 -20.68 -5.27
CA ILE A 203 20.17 -21.60 -5.80
C ILE A 203 20.52 -23.07 -5.53
N LYS A 204 21.81 -23.44 -5.50
CA LYS A 204 22.22 -24.80 -5.10
C LYS A 204 21.93 -25.08 -3.63
N GLN A 205 22.05 -24.07 -2.76
CA GLN A 205 21.83 -24.19 -1.32
C GLN A 205 20.34 -24.10 -0.96
N CYS A 206 19.59 -23.30 -1.69
CA CYS A 206 18.16 -23.06 -1.54
C CYS A 206 17.46 -23.27 -2.89
N PRO A 207 17.23 -24.53 -3.30
CA PRO A 207 16.62 -24.85 -4.59
C PRO A 207 15.14 -24.44 -4.68
N MET A 208 14.52 -24.12 -3.55
CA MET A 208 13.14 -23.65 -3.48
C MET A 208 13.00 -22.65 -2.35
N TRP A 209 12.48 -21.47 -2.68
CA TRP A 209 12.12 -20.47 -1.69
C TRP A 209 10.83 -20.87 -0.94
N PRO A 210 10.70 -20.60 0.37
CA PRO A 210 9.48 -20.85 1.12
C PRO A 210 8.25 -20.16 0.51
N MET A 211 7.08 -20.80 0.58
CA MET A 211 5.85 -20.19 0.09
C MET A 211 5.37 -19.08 1.03
N PHE A 212 5.02 -17.92 0.48
CA PHE A 212 4.37 -16.86 1.23
C PHE A 212 2.94 -17.26 1.61
N ASP A 213 2.53 -16.89 2.82
CA ASP A 213 1.13 -16.95 3.22
C ASP A 213 0.30 -15.88 2.50
N GLU A 214 -1.02 -15.85 2.76
CA GLU A 214 -1.89 -14.82 2.21
C GLU A 214 -1.39 -13.43 2.66
N PRO A 215 -1.42 -12.40 1.78
CA PRO A 215 -0.98 -11.08 2.15
C PRO A 215 -1.72 -10.51 3.37
N VAL A 216 -0.99 -9.79 4.21
CA VAL A 216 -1.49 -9.22 5.46
C VAL A 216 -2.36 -8.01 5.19
N GLY A 217 -2.01 -7.22 4.18
CA GLY A 217 -2.72 -6.00 3.85
C GLY A 217 -2.00 -5.16 2.80
N VAL A 218 -2.50 -3.95 2.64
CA VAL A 218 -1.96 -2.93 1.74
C VAL A 218 -1.57 -1.74 2.60
N ILE A 219 -0.36 -1.25 2.38
CA ILE A 219 0.16 -0.07 3.05
C ILE A 219 0.44 0.98 1.99
N GLN A 220 0.19 2.24 2.34
CA GLN A 220 0.66 3.40 1.60
C GLN A 220 1.38 4.29 2.61
N ASP A 221 2.55 4.80 2.23
CA ASP A 221 3.31 5.73 3.06
C ASP A 221 4.10 6.70 2.19
N ILE A 222 4.69 7.68 2.85
CA ILE A 222 5.53 8.72 2.26
C ILE A 222 6.76 8.91 3.15
N CYS A 223 7.93 8.93 2.53
CA CYS A 223 9.20 9.25 3.17
C CYS A 223 9.86 10.43 2.46
N PHE A 224 10.70 11.15 3.21
CA PHE A 224 11.46 12.29 2.73
C PHE A 224 12.92 12.09 3.14
N ASP A 225 13.85 12.34 2.21
CA ASP A 225 15.28 12.22 2.46
C ASP A 225 15.72 13.06 3.67
N GLY A 226 16.52 12.46 4.55
CA GLY A 226 17.00 13.05 5.79
C GLY A 226 15.99 13.10 6.94
N VAL A 227 14.71 12.81 6.69
CA VAL A 227 13.66 12.80 7.72
C VAL A 227 13.59 11.42 8.36
N ASN A 228 13.78 11.32 9.68
CA ASN A 228 13.79 10.06 10.44
C ASN A 228 14.83 9.01 9.97
N GLY A 229 15.93 9.47 9.35
CA GLY A 229 16.98 8.57 8.85
C GLY A 229 16.63 7.86 7.54
N GLU A 230 15.54 8.30 6.87
CA GLU A 230 15.23 7.87 5.52
C GLU A 230 16.29 8.38 4.55
N VAL A 231 16.65 7.55 3.58
CA VAL A 231 17.74 7.81 2.61
C VAL A 231 17.22 8.21 1.23
N MET A 232 15.89 8.35 1.10
CA MET A 232 15.24 8.74 -0.16
C MET A 232 13.89 9.39 0.10
N SER A 233 13.49 10.27 -0.82
CA SER A 233 12.15 10.88 -0.89
C SER A 233 11.26 10.07 -1.83
N MET A 234 10.22 9.41 -1.31
CA MET A 234 9.32 8.56 -2.09
C MET A 234 7.94 8.48 -1.46
N ALA A 235 6.90 8.49 -2.29
CA ALA A 235 5.59 7.96 -1.93
C ALA A 235 5.42 6.58 -2.58
N TRP A 236 4.89 5.60 -1.84
CA TRP A 236 4.67 4.27 -2.37
C TRP A 236 3.40 3.63 -1.82
N ALA A 237 2.91 2.64 -2.55
CA ALA A 237 1.93 1.71 -2.01
C ALA A 237 2.33 0.27 -2.33
N GLU A 238 2.13 -0.61 -1.36
CA GLU A 238 2.66 -1.96 -1.38
C GLU A 238 1.70 -2.97 -0.76
N LEU A 239 1.86 -4.21 -1.20
CA LEU A 239 1.22 -5.39 -0.62
C LEU A 239 2.17 -5.99 0.42
N THR A 240 1.79 -6.00 1.70
CA THR A 240 2.58 -6.62 2.75
C THR A 240 2.37 -8.14 2.75
N LEU A 241 3.46 -8.91 2.65
CA LEU A 241 3.43 -10.36 2.68
C LEU A 241 3.72 -10.87 4.10
N ALA A 242 3.15 -12.02 4.45
CA ALA A 242 3.43 -12.68 5.72
C ALA A 242 4.67 -13.59 5.60
N THR A 243 5.61 -13.47 6.54
CA THR A 243 6.76 -14.37 6.68
C THR A 243 6.53 -15.44 7.73
N ASN A 244 7.39 -16.45 7.68
CA ASN A 244 7.53 -17.49 8.69
C ASN A 244 9.04 -17.78 8.89
N PRO A 245 9.45 -18.56 9.91
CA PRO A 245 10.86 -18.81 10.18
C PRO A 245 11.68 -19.33 9.00
N ALA A 246 11.08 -20.13 8.11
CA ALA A 246 11.78 -20.65 6.93
C ALA A 246 12.20 -19.53 5.96
N HIS A 247 11.46 -18.41 5.91
CA HIS A 247 11.85 -17.24 5.12
C HIS A 247 13.09 -16.56 5.71
N GLU A 248 13.15 -16.44 7.03
CA GLU A 248 14.32 -15.88 7.71
C GLU A 248 15.55 -16.77 7.47
N ASP A 249 15.41 -18.11 7.58
CA ASP A 249 16.50 -19.05 7.29
C ASP A 249 17.03 -18.93 5.83
N ALA A 250 16.10 -18.81 4.86
CA ALA A 250 16.45 -18.63 3.46
C ALA A 250 17.14 -17.27 3.20
N LEU A 251 16.66 -16.23 3.87
CA LEU A 251 17.21 -14.88 3.76
C LEU A 251 18.58 -14.77 4.43
N ASP A 252 18.79 -15.43 5.58
CA ASP A 252 20.10 -15.52 6.24
C ASP A 252 21.10 -16.27 5.37
N THR A 253 20.69 -17.37 4.74
CA THR A 253 21.52 -18.08 3.76
C THR A 253 21.92 -17.17 2.60
N LEU A 254 20.97 -16.40 2.06
CA LEU A 254 21.23 -15.44 0.99
C LEU A 254 22.19 -14.33 1.47
N TYR A 255 21.93 -13.72 2.62
CA TYR A 255 22.75 -12.63 3.15
C TYR A 255 24.16 -13.08 3.47
N ASN A 256 24.34 -14.23 4.12
CA ASN A 256 25.67 -14.75 4.44
C ASN A 256 26.51 -14.99 3.18
N LEU A 257 25.88 -15.35 2.07
CA LEU A 257 26.57 -15.51 0.81
C LEU A 257 26.98 -14.16 0.19
N PHE A 258 26.10 -13.16 0.23
CA PHE A 258 26.35 -11.84 -0.39
C PHE A 258 27.20 -10.92 0.50
N TYR A 259 27.15 -11.09 1.82
CA TYR A 259 27.85 -10.30 2.86
C TYR A 259 28.55 -11.20 3.89
N PRO A 260 29.57 -11.98 3.48
CA PRO A 260 30.22 -12.95 4.39
C PRO A 260 30.88 -12.29 5.60
N GLU A 261 31.37 -11.06 5.46
CA GLU A 261 31.99 -10.30 6.56
C GLU A 261 30.97 -9.84 7.62
N GLU A 262 29.70 -9.70 7.23
CA GLU A 262 28.61 -9.30 8.14
C GLU A 262 27.92 -10.48 8.82
N SER A 263 28.26 -11.72 8.48
CA SER A 263 27.66 -12.95 9.03
C SER A 263 27.76 -13.06 10.57
N SER A 264 28.67 -12.28 11.18
CA SER A 264 28.87 -12.22 12.63
C SER A 264 28.06 -11.13 13.34
N ARG A 265 27.39 -10.23 12.60
CA ARG A 265 26.58 -9.16 13.19
C ARG A 265 25.23 -9.73 13.63
N PRO A 266 24.67 -9.27 14.77
CA PRO A 266 23.36 -9.71 15.22
C PRO A 266 22.33 -9.52 14.10
N THR A 267 21.53 -10.57 13.91
CA THR A 267 20.48 -10.72 12.91
C THR A 267 19.74 -9.42 12.71
N ARG A 268 19.62 -9.02 11.43
CA ARG A 268 18.76 -7.94 10.98
C ARG A 268 17.39 -8.12 11.66
N GLY A 269 16.71 -7.01 11.99
CA GLY A 269 15.34 -7.10 12.52
C GLY A 269 14.46 -7.93 11.58
N PRO A 270 13.30 -8.44 12.06
CA PRO A 270 12.45 -9.33 11.28
C PRO A 270 12.20 -8.79 9.88
N TRP A 271 12.40 -9.64 8.86
CA TRP A 271 12.19 -9.22 7.48
C TRP A 271 10.72 -8.91 7.22
N LYS A 272 10.47 -7.78 6.55
CA LYS A 272 9.13 -7.30 6.19
C LYS A 272 8.98 -7.32 4.67
N PRO A 273 8.71 -8.49 4.08
CA PRO A 273 8.53 -8.59 2.64
C PRO A 273 7.29 -7.82 2.21
N HIS A 274 7.45 -7.08 1.13
CA HIS A 274 6.39 -6.35 0.48
C HIS A 274 6.55 -6.44 -1.03
N THR A 275 5.44 -6.33 -1.75
CA THR A 275 5.42 -6.19 -3.21
C THR A 275 4.88 -4.82 -3.54
N SER A 276 5.75 -3.94 -4.02
CA SER A 276 5.36 -2.58 -4.40
C SER A 276 4.41 -2.63 -5.59
N ILE A 277 3.32 -1.85 -5.50
CA ILE A 277 2.30 -1.72 -6.55
C ILE A 277 2.54 -0.46 -7.37
N VAL A 278 2.98 0.62 -6.72
CA VAL A 278 3.17 1.92 -7.36
C VAL A 278 4.13 2.79 -6.56
N TYR A 279 4.91 3.61 -7.27
CA TYR A 279 5.83 4.61 -6.73
C TYR A 279 5.49 5.99 -7.31
N ASP A 280 5.61 7.04 -6.51
CA ASP A 280 5.39 8.44 -6.89
C ASP A 280 6.37 9.37 -6.15
N ASN A 281 6.50 10.60 -6.62
CA ASN A 281 7.21 11.65 -5.91
C ASN A 281 6.36 12.14 -4.71
N PRO A 282 6.95 12.31 -3.53
CA PRO A 282 6.20 12.56 -2.31
C PRO A 282 5.54 13.95 -2.27
N GLU A 283 6.13 14.95 -2.91
CA GLU A 283 5.69 16.35 -2.81
C GLU A 283 4.31 16.61 -3.46
N ASN A 284 3.95 15.79 -4.45
CA ASN A 284 2.74 15.98 -5.25
C ASN A 284 2.07 14.63 -5.54
N THR A 285 2.12 13.70 -4.59
CA THR A 285 1.53 12.40 -4.84
C THR A 285 0.02 12.50 -4.98
N THR A 286 -0.52 11.92 -6.04
CA THR A 286 -1.97 11.78 -6.25
C THR A 286 -2.48 10.44 -5.74
N MET A 287 -1.59 9.63 -5.17
CA MET A 287 -1.92 8.32 -4.64
C MET A 287 -2.66 8.49 -3.31
N SER A 288 -3.72 7.70 -3.15
CA SER A 288 -4.40 7.53 -1.88
C SER A 288 -4.53 6.03 -1.60
N LEU A 289 -4.52 5.65 -0.33
CA LEU A 289 -4.74 4.25 0.04
C LEU A 289 -6.07 3.71 -0.52
N LEU A 290 -7.12 4.55 -0.57
CA LEU A 290 -8.41 4.16 -1.14
C LEU A 290 -8.30 3.84 -2.64
N SER A 291 -7.65 4.70 -3.44
CA SER A 291 -7.50 4.47 -4.89
C SER A 291 -6.66 3.23 -5.19
N VAL A 292 -5.60 2.98 -4.42
CA VAL A 292 -4.78 1.77 -4.55
C VAL A 292 -5.58 0.51 -4.16
N MET A 293 -6.39 0.60 -3.10
CA MET A 293 -7.28 -0.50 -2.71
C MET A 293 -8.32 -0.80 -3.78
N GLU A 294 -8.89 0.21 -4.44
CA GLU A 294 -9.79 0.02 -5.57
C GLU A 294 -9.10 -0.70 -6.75
N CYS A 295 -7.83 -0.38 -7.04
CA CYS A 295 -7.02 -1.11 -8.02
C CYS A 295 -6.88 -2.58 -7.64
N ILE A 296 -6.48 -2.87 -6.41
CA ILE A 296 -6.26 -4.24 -5.92
C ILE A 296 -7.56 -5.04 -5.88
N MET A 297 -8.69 -4.41 -5.53
CA MET A 297 -10.00 -5.07 -5.49
C MET A 297 -10.50 -5.54 -6.86
N LYS A 298 -9.96 -5.01 -7.97
CA LYS A 298 -10.22 -5.55 -9.31
C LYS A 298 -9.61 -6.92 -9.54
N TYR A 299 -8.62 -7.29 -8.74
CA TYR A 299 -7.88 -8.54 -8.83
C TYR A 299 -7.92 -9.28 -7.48
N PRO A 300 -9.06 -9.90 -7.09
CA PRO A 300 -9.26 -10.44 -5.75
C PRO A 300 -8.27 -11.54 -5.34
N THR A 301 -7.61 -12.17 -6.30
CA THR A 301 -6.56 -13.17 -6.06
C THR A 301 -5.34 -12.58 -5.37
N ILE A 302 -5.07 -11.28 -5.52
CA ILE A 302 -3.99 -10.57 -4.81
C ILE A 302 -4.06 -10.83 -3.31
N LEU A 303 -5.22 -10.62 -2.68
CA LEU A 303 -5.40 -10.71 -1.23
C LEU A 303 -5.87 -12.09 -0.73
N SER A 304 -6.19 -13.03 -1.63
CA SER A 304 -6.86 -14.29 -1.25
C SER A 304 -6.07 -15.55 -1.58
N LYS A 305 -4.85 -15.39 -2.11
CA LYS A 305 -4.00 -16.51 -2.52
C LYS A 305 -2.64 -16.42 -1.84
N LYS A 306 -2.20 -17.57 -1.34
CA LYS A 306 -0.79 -17.85 -1.06
C LYS A 306 -0.01 -17.85 -2.37
N ARG A 307 1.25 -17.44 -2.33
CA ARG A 307 2.09 -17.30 -3.52
C ARG A 307 3.42 -17.99 -3.30
N ARG A 308 3.83 -18.78 -4.29
CA ARG A 308 5.19 -19.28 -4.39
C ARG A 308 6.09 -18.17 -4.91
N VAL A 309 7.40 -18.28 -4.68
CA VAL A 309 8.38 -17.50 -5.43
C VAL A 309 8.81 -18.35 -6.62
N GLU A 310 8.56 -17.86 -7.83
CA GLU A 310 8.87 -18.57 -9.07
C GLU A 310 10.34 -18.43 -9.46
N ALA A 311 10.91 -17.26 -9.21
CA ALA A 311 12.28 -16.94 -9.55
C ALA A 311 12.90 -15.93 -8.58
N ILE A 312 14.22 -15.87 -8.60
CA ILE A 312 15.00 -14.76 -8.06
C ILE A 312 15.77 -14.12 -9.22
N SER A 313 15.76 -12.79 -9.28
CA SER A 313 16.46 -12.03 -10.32
C SER A 313 17.43 -11.03 -9.72
N LEU A 314 18.58 -10.89 -10.39
CA LEU A 314 19.57 -9.86 -10.12
C LEU A 314 19.30 -8.67 -11.05
N TRP A 315 19.18 -7.49 -10.45
CA TRP A 315 18.91 -6.25 -11.17
C TRP A 315 20.05 -5.26 -10.97
N ASP A 316 20.45 -4.60 -12.05
CA ASP A 316 21.16 -3.33 -11.98
C ASP A 316 20.10 -2.24 -11.78
N THR A 317 20.07 -1.69 -10.57
CA THR A 317 19.15 -0.62 -10.20
C THR A 317 19.80 0.75 -10.17
N ASN A 318 21.02 0.91 -10.73
CA ASN A 318 21.64 2.23 -10.80
C ASN A 318 20.85 3.16 -11.72
N GLY A 319 20.40 4.30 -11.18
CA GLY A 319 19.72 5.34 -11.94
C GLY A 319 18.20 5.38 -11.76
N THR A 320 17.49 5.80 -12.80
CA THR A 320 16.02 5.88 -12.80
C THR A 320 15.38 4.53 -13.08
N MET A 321 14.07 4.39 -12.82
CA MET A 321 13.36 3.13 -13.04
C MET A 321 13.35 2.69 -14.52
N GLN A 322 13.48 3.60 -15.49
CA GLN A 322 13.68 3.27 -16.91
C GLN A 322 15.06 2.68 -17.20
N GLU A 323 16.06 3.03 -16.39
CA GLU A 323 17.45 2.61 -16.57
C GLU A 323 17.70 1.21 -16.00
N TRP A 324 16.78 0.71 -15.16
CA TRP A 324 16.86 -0.59 -14.50
C TRP A 324 16.90 -1.76 -15.48
N LYS A 325 17.79 -2.71 -15.21
CA LYS A 325 17.99 -3.89 -16.07
C LYS A 325 18.07 -5.17 -15.26
N CYS A 326 17.27 -6.16 -15.66
CA CYS A 326 17.45 -7.53 -15.20
C CYS A 326 18.74 -8.08 -15.83
N LEU A 327 19.70 -8.45 -15.00
CA LEU A 327 21.00 -8.99 -15.42
C LEU A 327 20.98 -10.51 -15.48
N GLU A 328 20.30 -11.15 -14.53
CA GLU A 328 20.20 -12.60 -14.42
C GLU A 328 18.88 -12.97 -13.76
N ARG A 329 18.29 -14.11 -14.15
CA ARG A 329 17.03 -14.59 -13.59
C ARG A 329 17.05 -16.11 -13.50
N VAL A 330 16.97 -16.63 -12.27
CA VAL A 330 16.98 -18.07 -12.00
C VAL A 330 15.63 -18.51 -11.46
N ASN A 331 14.99 -19.47 -12.14
CA ASN A 331 13.73 -20.06 -11.69
C ASN A 331 13.99 -21.15 -10.64
N PHE A 332 13.24 -21.13 -9.54
CA PHE A 332 13.29 -22.20 -8.53
C PHE A 332 12.73 -23.53 -9.07
N ASN A 333 11.74 -23.49 -9.96
CA ASN A 333 11.06 -24.69 -10.45
C ASN A 333 11.78 -25.43 -11.60
N ALA A 334 12.81 -24.83 -12.21
CA ALA A 334 13.47 -25.42 -13.37
C ALA A 334 14.41 -26.58 -13.02
N GLN A 335 14.89 -26.65 -11.78
CA GLN A 335 15.88 -27.65 -11.35
C GLN A 335 15.27 -28.95 -10.79
N ALA A 336 13.95 -28.98 -10.52
CA ALA A 336 13.27 -30.18 -10.06
C ALA A 336 12.98 -31.20 -11.18
N GLN A 337 13.33 -30.90 -12.43
CA GLN A 337 13.04 -31.72 -13.62
C GLN A 337 14.28 -32.34 -14.28
N THR A 338 15.47 -32.10 -13.75
CA THR A 338 16.75 -32.70 -14.19
C THR A 338 17.32 -33.56 -13.09
#